data_AF-A0A903VED1-F1
#
_entry.id   AF-A0A903VED1-F1
#
_cell.length_a   1.000
_cell.length_b   1.000
_cell.length_c   1.000
_cell.angle_alpha   90.00
_cell.angle_beta   90.00
_cell.angle_gamma   90.00
#
_symmetry.space_group_name_H-M   'P 1'
#
loop_
_entity.id
_entity.type
_entity.pdbx_description
1 polymer ?
#
loop_
_entity_poly.entity_id
_entity_poly.type
_entity_poly.pdbx_seq_one_letter_code
_entity_poly.pdbx_strand_id
1 'polypeptide(L)'
;MIHKSALKLFPSMESSPDYKGVLAKCLLFSRHMFKQVEDEYIRGCLRILYKLPVRGLKRRSDGTSVISEEKLASSLVRWVKPNQNIDDDLAEHMTSLIQIEPHIACIAPPFKTGHYFVVMNRTVSISVLNSIAAIDILFKTFKVLGTPVPSNLAMVMDFFECVLYRTSGHSSRKSVNNLVQSFQDAAHAEDN
;
A
#
# COMPACT_ATOMS: atom_id res chain seq x y z
N MET A 1 7.47 14.63 -9.48
CA MET A 1 8.87 14.78 -9.00
C MET A 1 9.41 13.47 -8.42
N ILE A 2 8.75 12.87 -7.43
CA ILE A 2 9.17 11.61 -6.76
C ILE A 2 9.49 10.47 -7.74
N HIS A 3 8.63 10.19 -8.73
CA HIS A 3 8.89 9.12 -9.69
C HIS A 3 10.21 9.30 -10.46
N LYS A 4 10.48 10.51 -10.97
CA LYS A 4 11.74 10.83 -11.66
C LYS A 4 12.94 10.70 -10.73
N SER A 5 12.82 11.16 -9.48
CA SER A 5 13.87 11.03 -8.48
C SER A 5 14.16 9.57 -8.14
N ALA A 6 13.13 8.73 -8.03
CA ALA A 6 13.29 7.30 -7.77
C ALA A 6 14.10 6.61 -8.88
N LEU A 7 13.78 6.87 -10.15
CA LEU A 7 14.54 6.29 -11.28
C LEU A 7 15.99 6.79 -11.35
N LYS A 8 16.26 8.04 -10.94
CA LYS A 8 17.62 8.58 -10.88
C LYS A 8 18.45 7.95 -9.75
N LEU A 9 17.85 7.77 -8.57
CA LEU A 9 18.51 7.19 -7.40
C LEU A 9 18.66 5.68 -7.49
N PHE A 10 17.72 5.01 -8.19
CA PHE A 10 17.68 3.57 -8.35
C PHE A 10 17.52 3.21 -9.84
N PRO A 11 18.61 3.28 -10.64
CA PRO A 11 18.54 3.05 -12.09
C PRO A 11 18.09 1.64 -12.49
N SER A 12 18.24 0.65 -11.60
CA SER A 12 17.75 -0.72 -11.80
C SER A 12 16.25 -0.89 -11.58
N MET A 13 15.55 0.14 -11.10
CA MET A 13 14.10 0.09 -10.90
C MET A 13 13.39 0.08 -12.25
N GLU A 14 12.42 -0.82 -12.39
CA GLU A 14 11.52 -0.88 -13.53
C GLU A 14 10.88 0.49 -13.80
N SER A 15 11.03 0.99 -15.03
CA SER A 15 10.65 2.36 -15.37
C SER A 15 9.13 2.54 -15.41
N SER A 16 8.41 1.47 -15.78
CA SER A 16 6.96 1.42 -15.83
C SER A 16 6.44 0.11 -15.20
N PRO A 17 6.46 -0.01 -13.86
CA PRO A 17 5.98 -1.21 -13.18
C PRO A 17 4.49 -1.46 -13.46
N ASP A 18 4.13 -2.71 -13.74
CA ASP A 18 2.73 -3.11 -13.95
C ASP A 18 1.96 -3.24 -12.62
N TYR A 19 1.67 -2.09 -12.00
CA TYR A 19 0.83 -2.05 -10.81
C TYR A 19 -0.54 -2.65 -11.01
N LYS A 20 -1.15 -2.41 -12.18
CA LYS A 20 -2.52 -2.84 -12.45
C LYS A 20 -2.60 -4.37 -12.45
N GLY A 21 -1.77 -5.04 -13.24
CA GLY A 21 -1.76 -6.50 -13.31
C GLY A 21 -1.37 -7.15 -11.98
N VAL A 22 -0.33 -6.63 -11.31
CA VAL A 22 0.12 -7.18 -10.02
C VAL A 22 -0.94 -7.03 -8.94
N LEU A 23 -1.49 -5.82 -8.74
CA LEU A 23 -2.46 -5.58 -7.67
C LEU A 23 -3.80 -6.27 -7.93
N ALA A 24 -4.24 -6.37 -9.20
CA ALA A 24 -5.43 -7.13 -9.56
C ALA A 24 -5.28 -8.62 -9.23
N LYS A 25 -4.15 -9.25 -9.58
CA LYS A 25 -3.87 -10.66 -9.21
C LYS A 25 -3.82 -10.85 -7.69
N CYS A 26 -3.35 -9.85 -6.94
CA CYS A 26 -3.33 -9.91 -5.47
C CYS A 26 -4.72 -9.93 -4.83
N LEU A 27 -5.80 -9.64 -5.57
CA LEU A 27 -7.17 -9.85 -5.10
C LEU A 27 -7.46 -11.33 -4.81
N LEU A 28 -6.73 -12.26 -5.41
CA LEU A 28 -6.89 -13.69 -5.15
C LEU A 28 -6.44 -14.07 -3.73
N PHE A 29 -5.62 -13.25 -3.08
CA PHE A 29 -5.19 -13.47 -1.70
C PHE A 29 -6.28 -13.07 -0.72
N SER A 30 -6.53 -13.91 0.30
CA SER A 30 -7.39 -13.56 1.44
C SER A 30 -8.76 -13.00 1.00
N ARG A 31 -9.42 -13.68 0.04
CA ARG A 31 -10.64 -13.20 -0.67
C ARG A 31 -11.79 -12.75 0.23
N HIS A 32 -11.84 -13.23 1.47
CA HIS A 32 -12.85 -12.86 2.45
C HIS A 32 -12.62 -11.49 3.11
N MET A 33 -11.39 -10.97 3.07
CA MET A 33 -10.99 -9.71 3.70
C MET A 33 -11.16 -8.51 2.78
N PHE A 34 -11.42 -7.35 3.39
CA PHE A 34 -11.51 -6.03 2.76
C PHE A 34 -12.57 -5.96 1.66
N LYS A 35 -13.64 -6.77 1.76
CA LYS A 35 -14.71 -6.84 0.75
C LYS A 35 -15.41 -5.50 0.55
N GLN A 36 -15.48 -4.69 1.60
CA GLN A 36 -16.14 -3.38 1.60
C GLN A 36 -15.31 -2.30 0.89
N VAL A 37 -14.00 -2.51 0.75
CA VAL A 37 -13.11 -1.57 0.04
C VAL A 37 -13.46 -1.59 -1.45
N GLU A 38 -13.95 -0.46 -1.94
CA GLU A 38 -14.44 -0.29 -3.30
C GLU A 38 -13.29 -0.31 -4.32
N ASP A 39 -12.21 0.42 -4.03
CA ASP A 39 -11.03 0.49 -4.88
C ASP A 39 -10.26 -0.84 -4.89
N GLU A 40 -10.21 -1.47 -6.07
CA GLU A 40 -9.60 -2.78 -6.25
C GLU A 40 -8.08 -2.79 -6.03
N TYR A 41 -7.38 -1.70 -6.31
CA TYR A 41 -5.93 -1.63 -6.19
C TYR A 41 -5.51 -1.43 -4.73
N ILE A 42 -6.23 -0.57 -4.00
CA ILE A 42 -6.09 -0.45 -2.55
C ILE A 42 -6.38 -1.80 -1.89
N ARG A 43 -7.48 -2.45 -2.27
CA ARG A 43 -7.87 -3.76 -1.74
C ARG A 43 -6.84 -4.85 -2.05
N GLY A 44 -6.28 -4.87 -3.26
CA GLY A 44 -5.18 -5.77 -3.64
C GLY A 44 -3.96 -5.58 -2.74
N CYS A 45 -3.54 -4.33 -2.52
CA CYS A 45 -2.42 -4.00 -1.64
C CYS A 45 -2.68 -4.39 -0.17
N LEU A 46 -3.88 -4.12 0.36
CA LEU A 46 -4.30 -4.53 1.69
C LEU A 46 -4.31 -6.06 1.87
N ARG A 47 -4.65 -6.81 0.81
CA ARG A 47 -4.63 -8.27 0.84
C ARG A 47 -3.22 -8.85 0.87
N ILE A 48 -2.23 -8.18 0.24
CA ILE A 48 -0.81 -8.49 0.42
C ILE A 48 -0.43 -8.28 1.89
N LEU A 49 -0.75 -7.10 2.44
CA LEU A 49 -0.46 -6.74 3.84
C LEU A 49 -1.03 -7.77 4.82
N TYR A 50 -2.28 -8.20 4.63
CA TYR A 50 -2.92 -9.19 5.50
C TYR A 50 -2.37 -10.62 5.32
N LYS A 51 -1.96 -10.97 4.09
CA LYS A 51 -1.36 -12.28 3.81
C LYS A 51 0.01 -12.42 4.46
N LEU A 52 0.75 -11.32 4.58
CA LEU A 52 2.07 -11.28 5.21
C LEU A 52 1.95 -11.25 6.75
N PRO A 53 2.84 -11.93 7.48
CA PRO A 53 2.79 -11.99 8.94
C PRO A 53 3.28 -10.69 9.57
N VAL A 54 2.39 -9.72 9.80
CA VAL A 54 2.76 -8.48 10.49
C VAL A 54 3.02 -8.75 11.98
N ARG A 55 4.21 -8.37 12.46
CA ARG A 55 4.60 -8.54 13.87
C ARG A 55 3.65 -7.76 14.78
N GLY A 56 3.12 -8.40 15.82
CA GLY A 56 2.20 -7.78 16.79
C GLY A 56 0.72 -7.80 16.38
N LEU A 57 0.37 -8.30 15.18
CA LEU A 57 -1.02 -8.47 14.81
C LEU A 57 -1.61 -9.70 15.52
N LYS A 58 -2.47 -9.46 16.52
CA LYS A 58 -3.20 -10.54 17.21
C LYS A 58 -4.23 -11.16 16.25
N ARG A 59 -4.09 -12.45 16.01
CA ARG A 59 -5.06 -13.26 15.27
C ARG A 59 -5.84 -14.14 16.24
N ARG A 60 -7.10 -14.42 15.90
CA ARG A 60 -7.93 -15.43 16.56
C ARG A 60 -7.42 -16.84 16.20
N SER A 61 -7.92 -17.85 16.90
CA SER A 61 -7.58 -19.26 16.65
C SER A 61 -7.92 -19.74 15.23
N ASP A 62 -8.91 -19.11 14.59
CA ASP A 62 -9.29 -19.35 13.19
C ASP A 62 -8.41 -18.60 12.17
N GLY A 63 -7.38 -17.88 12.62
CA GLY A 63 -6.46 -17.12 11.78
C GLY A 63 -6.95 -15.73 11.35
N THR A 64 -8.17 -15.32 11.75
CA THR A 64 -8.72 -13.98 11.48
C THR A 64 -8.13 -12.91 12.39
N SER A 65 -8.09 -11.66 11.92
CA SER A 65 -7.62 -10.54 12.74
C SER A 65 -8.62 -10.20 13.84
N VAL A 66 -8.13 -9.94 15.06
CA VAL A 66 -8.95 -9.37 16.15
C VAL A 66 -9.24 -7.88 15.92
N ILE A 67 -8.43 -7.23 15.09
CA ILE A 67 -8.52 -5.82 14.73
C ILE A 67 -9.45 -5.64 13.52
N SER A 68 -10.25 -4.56 13.52
CA SER A 68 -11.13 -4.20 12.40
C SER A 68 -10.36 -3.97 11.11
N GLU A 69 -11.02 -4.20 9.96
CA GLU A 69 -10.43 -3.99 8.63
C GLU A 69 -9.97 -2.54 8.43
N GLU A 70 -10.73 -1.57 8.93
CA GLU A 70 -10.36 -0.15 8.86
C GLU A 70 -9.04 0.14 9.60
N LYS A 71 -8.87 -0.41 10.80
CA LYS A 71 -7.65 -0.21 11.58
C LYS A 71 -6.46 -0.95 10.98
N LEU A 72 -6.67 -2.12 10.37
CA LEU A 72 -5.63 -2.77 9.55
C LEU A 72 -5.22 -1.89 8.38
N ALA A 73 -6.21 -1.35 7.66
CA ALA A 73 -6.01 -0.53 6.49
C ALA A 73 -5.32 0.80 6.78
N SER A 74 -5.49 1.37 7.98
CA SER A 74 -4.92 2.66 8.42
C SER A 74 -3.39 2.81 8.27
N SER A 75 -2.71 1.67 8.16
CA SER A 75 -1.28 1.54 7.85
C SER A 75 -0.93 2.00 6.43
N LEU A 76 -1.84 1.78 5.49
CA LEU A 76 -1.69 2.07 4.08
C LEU A 76 -2.56 3.26 3.67
N VAL A 77 -3.85 3.21 4.02
CA VAL A 77 -4.88 4.16 3.60
C VAL A 77 -5.76 4.57 4.79
N ARG A 78 -6.08 5.86 4.87
CA ARG A 78 -7.00 6.42 5.86
C ARG A 78 -8.10 7.17 5.13
N TRP A 79 -9.35 6.83 5.42
CA TRP A 79 -10.50 7.56 4.89
C TRP A 79 -10.75 8.79 5.73
N VAL A 80 -10.80 9.94 5.08
CA VAL A 80 -11.14 11.22 5.67
C VAL A 80 -12.55 11.53 5.20
N LYS A 81 -13.50 11.54 6.15
CA LYS A 81 -14.90 11.78 5.83
C LYS A 81 -15.04 13.21 5.29
N PRO A 82 -15.61 13.41 4.10
CA PRO A 82 -15.82 14.75 3.56
C PRO A 82 -16.77 15.54 4.47
N ASN A 83 -16.38 16.77 4.81
CA ASN A 83 -17.20 17.65 5.65
C ASN A 83 -17.36 19.03 5.01
N GLN A 84 -16.25 19.67 4.67
CA GLN A 84 -16.25 21.01 4.09
C GLN A 84 -15.78 20.95 2.63
N ASN A 85 -14.51 21.27 2.40
CA ASN A 85 -13.82 21.11 1.14
C ASN A 85 -12.58 20.24 1.34
N ILE A 86 -12.06 19.74 0.22
CA ILE A 86 -10.96 18.77 0.19
C ILE A 86 -9.70 19.28 0.90
N ASP A 87 -9.37 20.55 0.75
CA ASP A 87 -8.14 21.13 1.31
C ASP A 87 -8.27 21.28 2.84
N ASP A 88 -9.41 21.76 3.33
CA ASP A 88 -9.68 21.90 4.76
C ASP A 88 -9.81 20.53 5.45
N ASP A 89 -10.52 19.58 4.84
CA ASP A 89 -10.66 18.21 5.36
C ASP A 89 -9.28 17.52 5.48
N LEU A 90 -8.40 17.74 4.49
CA LEU A 90 -7.04 17.21 4.52
C LEU A 90 -6.17 17.91 5.58
N ALA A 91 -6.29 19.23 5.73
CA ALA A 91 -5.57 19.99 6.74
C ALA A 91 -5.98 19.59 8.16
N GLU A 92 -7.28 19.38 8.41
CA GLU A 92 -7.80 18.88 9.69
C GLU A 92 -7.24 17.47 9.99
N HIS A 93 -7.24 16.58 9.00
CA HIS A 93 -6.65 15.24 9.12
C HIS A 93 -5.14 15.30 9.43
N MET A 94 -4.41 16.23 8.82
CA MET A 94 -2.96 16.38 9.04
C MET A 94 -2.61 17.03 10.40
N THR A 95 -3.50 17.86 10.96
CA THR A 95 -3.26 18.55 12.25
C THR A 95 -3.70 17.73 13.46
N SER A 96 -4.71 16.86 13.30
CA SER A 96 -5.27 16.03 14.39
C SER A 96 -4.37 14.86 14.85
N LEU A 97 -3.29 14.55 14.12
CA LEU A 97 -2.46 13.37 14.38
C LEU A 97 -1.15 13.70 15.12
N ILE A 98 -0.97 13.12 16.31
CA ILE A 98 0.23 13.28 17.17
C ILE A 98 1.49 12.68 16.51
N GLN A 99 1.37 11.67 15.64
CA GLN A 99 2.45 11.18 14.78
C GLN A 99 1.85 10.77 13.44
N ILE A 100 2.40 11.31 12.35
CA ILE A 100 1.97 10.95 11.00
C ILE A 100 3.04 10.10 10.36
N GLU A 101 2.85 8.78 10.47
CA GLU A 101 3.51 7.87 9.55
C GLU A 101 3.01 8.13 8.12
N PRO A 102 3.88 8.01 7.11
CA PRO A 102 3.48 8.09 5.70
C PRO A 102 2.31 7.16 5.37
N HIS A 103 1.28 7.71 4.74
CA HIS A 103 0.08 6.96 4.35
C HIS A 103 -0.65 7.64 3.19
N ILE A 104 -1.62 6.94 2.61
CA ILE A 104 -2.57 7.49 1.64
C ILE A 104 -3.78 8.04 2.42
N ALA A 105 -4.11 9.32 2.23
CA ALA A 105 -5.41 9.85 2.63
C ALA A 105 -6.38 9.72 1.45
N CYS A 106 -7.58 9.19 1.71
CA CYS A 106 -8.68 9.12 0.75
C CYS A 106 -9.83 9.99 1.27
N ILE A 107 -10.10 11.12 0.59
CA ILE A 107 -11.21 12.00 0.96
C ILE A 107 -12.51 11.39 0.42
N ALA A 108 -13.15 10.56 1.24
CA ALA A 108 -14.36 9.80 0.95
C ALA A 108 -14.93 9.18 2.24
N PRO A 109 -16.21 8.75 2.24
CA PRO A 109 -16.72 7.88 3.31
C PRO A 109 -15.87 6.61 3.48
N PRO A 110 -15.90 5.96 4.66
CA PRO A 110 -15.12 4.75 4.91
C PRO A 110 -15.29 3.69 3.81
N PHE A 111 -14.18 3.12 3.37
CA PHE A 111 -14.07 2.10 2.32
C PHE A 111 -14.48 2.53 0.91
N LYS A 112 -14.83 3.80 0.69
CA LYS A 112 -15.19 4.35 -0.62
C LYS A 112 -14.00 4.92 -1.38
N THR A 113 -14.17 5.02 -2.70
CA THR A 113 -13.24 5.68 -3.60
C THR A 113 -13.47 7.19 -3.55
N GLY A 114 -12.39 7.97 -3.64
CA GLY A 114 -12.46 9.43 -3.66
C GLY A 114 -11.16 10.07 -4.10
N HIS A 115 -10.88 11.26 -3.58
CA HIS A 115 -9.64 11.97 -3.90
C HIS A 115 -8.49 11.42 -3.06
N TYR A 116 -7.40 11.07 -3.73
CA TYR A 116 -6.25 10.46 -3.10
C TYR A 116 -5.12 11.47 -2.90
N PHE A 117 -4.51 11.39 -1.72
CA PHE A 117 -3.35 12.16 -1.33
C PHE A 117 -2.32 11.24 -0.69
N VAL A 118 -1.03 11.45 -0.98
CA VAL A 118 0.04 10.84 -0.20
C VAL A 118 0.49 11.84 0.85
N VAL A 119 0.34 11.49 2.13
CA VAL A 119 0.70 12.33 3.26
C VAL A 119 2.06 11.89 3.81
N MET A 120 2.98 12.84 3.94
CA MET A 120 4.36 12.63 4.43
C MET A 120 4.72 13.69 5.49
N ASN A 121 5.32 13.26 6.60
CA ASN A 121 5.98 14.12 7.60
C ASN A 121 5.19 15.37 8.04
N ARG A 122 3.87 15.24 8.23
CA ARG A 122 2.91 16.29 8.65
C ARG A 122 2.77 17.53 7.76
N THR A 123 3.65 17.74 6.78
CA THR A 123 3.69 19.00 6.01
C THR A 123 3.54 18.81 4.52
N VAL A 124 3.76 17.59 4.00
CA VAL A 124 3.72 17.33 2.57
C VAL A 124 2.52 16.45 2.26
N SER A 125 1.57 17.00 1.51
CA SER A 125 0.54 16.25 0.81
C SER A 125 0.78 16.32 -0.69
N ILE A 126 0.69 15.18 -1.36
CA ILE A 126 0.80 15.09 -2.82
C ILE A 126 -0.56 14.61 -3.33
N SER A 127 -1.29 15.48 -4.01
CA SER A 127 -2.50 15.09 -4.75
C SER A 127 -2.12 14.17 -5.91
N VAL A 128 -2.87 13.08 -6.08
CA VAL A 128 -2.60 12.08 -7.10
C VAL A 128 -3.87 11.68 -7.84
N LEU A 129 -3.72 11.24 -9.08
CA LEU A 129 -4.84 11.01 -10.00
C LEU A 129 -5.70 9.78 -9.63
N ASN A 130 -5.09 8.75 -9.05
CA ASN A 130 -5.76 7.49 -8.72
C ASN A 130 -4.98 6.72 -7.65
N SER A 131 -5.56 5.61 -7.19
CA SER A 131 -4.97 4.75 -6.16
C SER A 131 -3.66 4.08 -6.57
N ILE A 132 -3.48 3.72 -7.85
CA ILE A 132 -2.19 3.19 -8.34
C ILE A 132 -1.10 4.26 -8.16
N ALA A 133 -1.36 5.49 -8.57
CA ALA A 133 -0.43 6.60 -8.39
C ALA A 133 -0.17 6.88 -6.90
N ALA A 134 -1.19 6.74 -6.05
CA ALA A 134 -1.05 6.90 -4.60
C ALA A 134 -0.12 5.83 -4.00
N ILE A 135 -0.33 4.56 -4.33
CA ILE A 135 0.49 3.43 -3.90
C ILE A 135 1.92 3.62 -4.41
N ASP A 136 2.09 3.94 -5.70
CA ASP A 136 3.41 4.11 -6.31
C ASP A 136 4.21 5.23 -5.66
N ILE A 137 3.58 6.40 -5.48
CA ILE A 137 4.23 7.54 -4.85
C ILE A 137 4.53 7.23 -3.39
N LEU A 138 3.62 6.65 -2.61
CA LEU A 138 3.87 6.30 -1.21
C LEU A 138 5.13 5.43 -1.08
N PHE A 139 5.20 4.30 -1.79
CA PHE A 139 6.30 3.36 -1.64
C PHE A 139 7.63 3.88 -2.19
N LYS A 140 7.62 4.60 -3.32
CA LYS A 140 8.83 5.27 -3.83
C LYS A 140 9.34 6.35 -2.88
N THR A 141 8.44 7.04 -2.17
CA THR A 141 8.82 8.13 -1.29
C THR A 141 9.69 7.65 -0.12
N PHE A 142 9.46 6.44 0.42
CA PHE A 142 10.35 5.88 1.44
C PHE A 142 11.81 5.79 0.97
N LYS A 143 12.03 5.34 -0.28
CA LYS A 143 13.38 5.25 -0.85
C LYS A 143 13.96 6.62 -1.20
N VAL A 144 13.15 7.50 -1.79
CA VAL A 144 13.60 8.82 -2.28
C VAL A 144 13.94 9.76 -1.12
N LEU A 145 13.14 9.75 -0.05
CA LEU A 145 13.35 10.60 1.12
C LEU A 145 14.17 9.94 2.23
N GLY A 146 14.55 8.66 2.07
CA GLY A 146 15.25 7.90 3.10
C GLY A 146 14.46 7.73 4.40
N THR A 147 13.13 7.85 4.34
CA THR A 147 12.28 7.66 5.51
C THR A 147 12.11 6.17 5.80
N PRO A 148 12.18 5.75 7.08
CA PRO A 148 12.01 4.36 7.42
C PRO A 148 10.61 3.88 7.03
N VAL A 149 10.54 2.75 6.35
CA VAL A 149 9.27 2.11 6.01
C VAL A 149 8.60 1.64 7.31
N PRO A 150 7.35 2.03 7.58
CA PRO A 150 6.59 1.51 8.70
C PRO A 150 6.60 -0.02 8.74
N SER A 151 6.73 -0.61 9.93
CA SER A 151 6.96 -2.05 10.10
C SER A 151 5.87 -2.96 9.50
N ASN A 152 4.64 -2.46 9.50
CA ASN A 152 3.44 -3.02 8.85
C ASN A 152 3.51 -3.00 7.31
N LEU A 153 4.24 -2.06 6.71
CA LEU A 153 4.44 -1.95 5.27
C LEU A 153 5.76 -2.57 4.78
N ALA A 154 6.72 -2.83 5.68
CA ALA A 154 8.06 -3.28 5.31
C ALA A 154 8.07 -4.53 4.42
N MET A 155 7.24 -5.54 4.70
CA MET A 155 7.16 -6.73 3.84
C MET A 155 6.41 -6.51 2.54
N VAL A 156 5.49 -5.53 2.49
CA VAL A 156 4.84 -5.12 1.23
C VAL A 156 5.86 -4.42 0.34
N MET A 157 6.73 -3.58 0.92
CA MET A 157 7.84 -2.96 0.21
C MET A 157 8.78 -4.00 -0.38
N ASP A 158 9.23 -4.98 0.42
CA ASP A 158 10.06 -6.09 -0.09
C ASP A 158 9.39 -6.85 -1.24
N PHE A 159 8.07 -7.11 -1.13
CA PHE A 159 7.30 -7.76 -2.18
C PHE A 159 7.29 -6.91 -3.46
N PHE A 160 7.10 -5.59 -3.35
CA PHE A 160 7.17 -4.68 -4.49
C PHE A 160 8.58 -4.62 -5.10
N GLU A 161 9.62 -4.62 -4.28
CA GLU A 161 11.01 -4.67 -4.78
C GLU A 161 11.31 -5.94 -5.58
N CYS A 162 10.69 -7.07 -5.21
CA CYS A 162 10.83 -8.33 -5.94
C CYS A 162 9.98 -8.41 -7.21
N VAL A 163 8.72 -8.00 -7.12
CA VAL A 163 7.72 -8.26 -8.19
C VAL A 163 7.52 -7.07 -9.11
N LEU A 164 7.37 -5.87 -8.54
CA LEU A 164 7.00 -4.65 -9.28
C LEU A 164 8.22 -3.89 -9.77
N TYR A 165 9.08 -3.47 -8.83
CA TYR A 165 10.25 -2.66 -9.14
C TYR A 165 11.41 -3.48 -9.69
N ARG A 166 11.42 -4.79 -9.43
CA ARG A 166 12.46 -5.74 -9.84
C ARG A 166 13.87 -5.29 -9.45
N THR A 167 13.99 -4.54 -8.36
CA THR A 167 15.27 -4.07 -7.83
C THR A 167 15.98 -5.14 -7.00
N SER A 168 15.26 -6.18 -6.59
CA SER A 168 15.76 -7.25 -5.74
C SER A 168 15.27 -8.59 -6.27
N GLY A 169 16.15 -9.59 -6.43
CA GLY A 169 15.74 -10.93 -6.88
C GLY A 169 15.04 -11.77 -5.80
N HIS A 170 15.24 -11.42 -4.53
CA HIS A 170 14.67 -12.12 -3.36
C HIS A 170 14.62 -11.18 -2.15
N SER A 171 13.74 -11.48 -1.19
CA SER A 171 13.72 -10.84 0.13
C SER A 171 14.51 -11.68 1.15
N SER A 172 15.03 -11.03 2.20
CA SER A 172 15.59 -11.72 3.37
C SER A 172 14.52 -12.44 4.21
N ARG A 173 13.24 -12.16 3.97
CA ARG A 173 12.11 -12.68 4.74
C ARG A 173 11.44 -13.84 3.99
N LYS A 174 11.49 -15.04 4.59
CA LYS A 174 10.88 -16.26 4.02
C LYS A 174 9.40 -16.08 3.66
N SER A 175 8.63 -15.37 4.47
CA SER A 175 7.21 -15.09 4.21
C SER A 175 6.98 -14.29 2.92
N VAL A 176 7.86 -13.33 2.61
CA VAL A 176 7.80 -12.56 1.37
C VAL A 176 8.15 -13.46 0.19
N ASN A 177 9.23 -14.22 0.28
CA ASN A 177 9.64 -15.14 -0.80
C ASN A 177 8.55 -16.17 -1.13
N ASN A 178 7.90 -16.74 -0.11
CA ASN A 178 6.78 -17.66 -0.30
C ASN A 178 5.60 -16.98 -1.04
N LEU A 179 5.32 -15.71 -0.72
CA LEU A 179 4.26 -14.96 -1.40
C LEU A 179 4.63 -14.59 -2.84
N VAL A 180 5.90 -14.23 -3.08
CA VAL A 180 6.44 -13.98 -4.43
C VAL A 180 6.30 -15.24 -5.30
N GLN A 181 6.71 -16.40 -4.78
CA GLN A 181 6.54 -17.67 -5.50
C GLN A 181 5.07 -17.96 -5.79
N SER A 182 4.20 -17.83 -4.77
CA SER A 182 2.75 -18.04 -4.94
C SER A 182 2.14 -17.11 -5.99
N PHE A 183 2.64 -15.87 -6.08
CA PHE A 183 2.22 -14.91 -7.10
C PHE A 183 2.69 -15.32 -8.50
N GLN A 184 3.94 -15.75 -8.64
CA GLN A 184 4.51 -16.21 -9.91
C GLN A 184 3.82 -17.47 -10.42
N ASP A 185 3.58 -18.46 -9.55
CA ASP A 185 2.87 -19.70 -9.89
C ASP A 185 1.45 -19.40 -10.41
N ALA A 186 0.74 -18.48 -9.75
CA ALA A 186 -0.58 -18.04 -10.19
C ALA A 186 -0.54 -17.25 -11.51
N ALA A 187 0.53 -16.48 -11.74
CA ALA A 187 0.70 -15.76 -13.00
C ALA A 187 0.92 -16.72 -14.18
N HIS A 188 1.76 -17.75 -14.01
CA HIS A 188 2.04 -18.75 -15.04
C HIS A 188 0.87 -19.70 -15.34
N ALA A 189 -0.02 -19.92 -14.37
CA ALA A 189 -1.22 -20.74 -14.58
C ALA A 189 -2.29 -20.07 -15.46
N GLU A 190 -2.24 -18.74 -15.64
CA GLU A 190 -3.16 -17.98 -16.49
C GLU A 190 -2.67 -17.81 -17.94
N ASP A 191 -1.39 -18.11 -18.20
CA ASP A 191 -0.74 -18.01 -19.52
C ASP A 191 -0.78 -19.35 -20.32
N ASN A 192 -1.40 -20.39 -19.76
CA ASN A 192 -1.62 -21.71 -20.39
C ASN A 192 -3.12 -21.98 -20.57
#